data_AF-A0A3N2EQY8-F1
#
_entry.id   AF-A0A3N2EQY8-F1
#
_cell.length_a   1.000
_cell.length_b   1.000
_cell.length_c   1.000
_cell.angle_alpha   90.00
_cell.angle_beta   90.00
_cell.angle_gamma   90.00
#
_symmetry.space_group_name_H-M   'P 1'
#
loop_
_entity.id
_entity.type
_entity.pdbx_description
1 polymer ?
#
loop_
_entity_poly.entity_id
_entity_poly.type
_entity_poly.pdbx_seq_one_letter_code
_entity_poly.pdbx_strand_id
1 'polypeptide(L)'
;MDSLVVPGLDTLRHWLDELGISFFECDSCQALHLPHMQNFEGIFDAKIDLVDNVVLFSALAEVKPSALLPLSADLSAINASSLTVKAFLDIQDDNLPKLVVCQALSVGVGITVEQFGWFFRQSEEQISMVILEAAANQVLFKAEEEEYPAEEVQHHFLH
;
A
#
# COMPACT_ATOMS: atom_id res chain seq x y z
N MET A 1 -14.72 11.70 29.03
CA MET A 1 -14.95 10.34 28.49
C MET A 1 -14.91 10.52 27.00
N ASP A 2 -13.92 9.92 26.35
CA ASP A 2 -13.81 10.01 24.90
C ASP A 2 -14.98 9.24 24.30
N SER A 3 -15.68 9.86 23.35
CA SER A 3 -16.88 9.26 22.76
C SER A 3 -16.47 8.14 21.82
N LEU A 4 -16.94 6.92 22.09
CA LEU A 4 -16.85 5.83 21.13
C LEU A 4 -17.85 6.08 20.00
N VAL A 5 -17.35 6.13 18.77
CA VAL A 5 -18.14 6.38 17.56
C VAL A 5 -17.93 5.21 16.61
N VAL A 6 -19.00 4.68 16.03
CA VAL A 6 -18.89 3.78 14.85
C VAL A 6 -18.72 4.70 13.64
N PRO A 7 -17.50 4.83 13.08
CA PRO A 7 -17.21 5.85 12.09
C PRO A 7 -17.78 5.42 10.72
N GLY A 8 -18.41 6.37 10.04
CA GLY A 8 -18.62 6.30 8.59
C GLY A 8 -17.47 6.97 7.84
N LEU A 9 -17.50 6.95 6.51
CA LEU A 9 -16.47 7.57 5.68
C LEU A 9 -16.35 9.09 5.96
N ASP A 10 -17.47 9.78 6.21
CA ASP A 10 -17.48 11.21 6.59
C ASP A 10 -16.75 11.46 7.92
N THR A 11 -16.90 10.55 8.89
CA THR A 11 -16.19 10.62 10.18
C THR A 11 -14.68 10.44 9.98
N LEU A 12 -14.27 9.49 9.14
CA LEU A 12 -12.86 9.26 8.85
C LEU A 12 -12.21 10.47 8.16
N ARG A 13 -12.90 11.11 7.22
CA ARG A 13 -12.44 12.37 6.59
C ARG A 13 -12.18 13.44 7.64
N HIS A 14 -13.15 13.67 8.52
CA HIS A 14 -13.02 14.67 9.57
C HIS A 14 -11.85 14.36 10.52
N TRP A 15 -11.66 13.09 10.90
CA TRP A 15 -10.54 12.69 11.74
C TRP A 15 -9.18 12.82 11.05
N LEU A 16 -9.08 12.54 9.75
CA LEU A 16 -7.85 12.79 8.99
C LEU A 16 -7.51 14.29 8.96
N ASP A 17 -8.50 15.15 8.73
CA ASP A 17 -8.33 16.61 8.80
C ASP A 17 -7.89 17.07 10.19
N GLU A 18 -8.51 16.56 11.25
CA GLU A 18 -8.17 16.88 12.65
C GLU A 18 -6.73 16.45 13.00
N LEU A 19 -6.29 15.31 12.45
CA LEU A 19 -4.93 14.80 12.60
C LEU A 19 -3.91 15.49 11.66
N GLY A 20 -4.36 16.39 10.78
CA GLY A 20 -3.51 17.11 9.82
C GLY A 20 -2.98 16.23 8.69
N ILE A 21 -3.68 15.15 8.36
CA ILE A 21 -3.31 14.19 7.31
C ILE A 21 -4.02 14.59 6.01
N SER A 22 -3.23 14.88 4.97
CA SER A 22 -3.77 15.16 3.64
C SER A 22 -4.32 13.88 3.01
N PHE A 23 -5.50 13.96 2.40
CA PHE A 23 -6.09 12.88 1.61
C PHE A 23 -6.76 13.43 0.35
N PHE A 24 -7.04 12.55 -0.63
CA PHE A 24 -7.91 12.86 -1.76
C PHE A 24 -8.83 11.68 -2.08
N GLU A 25 -9.90 11.95 -2.82
CA GLU A 25 -10.85 10.94 -3.29
C GLU A 25 -10.84 10.89 -4.81
N CYS A 26 -11.06 9.70 -5.36
CA CYS A 26 -11.11 9.47 -6.80
C CYS A 26 -12.56 9.20 -7.25
N ASP A 27 -12.90 9.56 -8.49
CA ASP A 27 -14.27 9.33 -9.00
C ASP A 27 -14.61 7.84 -9.21
N SER A 28 -13.59 6.97 -9.19
CA SER A 28 -13.70 5.54 -9.49
C SER A 28 -13.66 4.63 -8.25
N CYS A 29 -13.52 5.19 -7.03
CA CYS A 29 -13.33 4.42 -5.80
C CYS A 29 -13.98 5.12 -4.60
N GLN A 30 -14.34 4.35 -3.57
CA GLN A 30 -14.82 4.86 -2.28
C GLN A 30 -13.71 4.78 -1.21
N ALA A 31 -12.54 5.33 -1.53
CA ALA A 31 -11.35 5.27 -0.69
C ALA A 31 -10.76 6.67 -0.49
N LEU A 32 -10.09 6.86 0.66
CA LEU A 32 -9.34 8.08 0.98
C LEU A 32 -7.86 7.82 0.68
N HIS A 33 -7.38 8.29 -0.47
CA HIS A 33 -5.99 8.13 -0.88
C HIS A 33 -5.06 9.05 -0.09
N LEU A 34 -3.87 8.55 0.25
CA LEU A 34 -2.89 9.16 1.13
C LEU A 34 -1.62 9.54 0.33
N PRO A 35 -1.57 10.73 -0.29
CA PRO A 35 -0.51 11.08 -1.22
C PRO A 35 0.88 11.13 -0.56
N HIS A 36 0.98 11.43 0.73
CA HIS A 36 2.27 11.49 1.42
C HIS A 36 2.96 10.12 1.52
N MET A 37 2.22 9.02 1.39
CA MET A 37 2.80 7.67 1.39
C MET A 37 3.67 7.42 0.16
N GLN A 38 3.42 8.12 -0.96
CA GLN A 38 4.26 8.01 -2.16
C GLN A 38 5.67 8.61 -1.96
N ASN A 39 5.94 9.27 -0.83
CA ASN A 39 7.29 9.70 -0.47
C ASN A 39 8.18 8.53 -0.02
N PHE A 40 7.60 7.37 0.32
CA PHE A 40 8.36 6.17 0.64
C PHE A 40 8.69 5.38 -0.64
N GLU A 41 9.96 5.00 -0.80
CA GLU A 41 10.42 4.26 -1.98
C GLU A 41 9.62 2.96 -2.17
N GLY A 42 9.12 2.75 -3.39
CA GLY A 42 8.38 1.55 -3.80
C GLY A 42 6.87 1.64 -3.62
N ILE A 43 6.33 2.62 -2.88
CA ILE A 43 4.88 2.80 -2.75
C ILE A 43 4.31 3.45 -4.02
N PHE A 44 3.46 2.70 -4.72
CA PHE A 44 2.72 3.17 -5.89
C PHE A 44 1.46 3.95 -5.48
N ASP A 45 0.68 3.41 -4.54
CA ASP A 45 -0.54 4.03 -4.03
C ASP A 45 -0.77 3.60 -2.58
N ALA A 46 -1.43 4.42 -1.78
CA ALA A 46 -1.87 4.06 -0.46
C ALA A 46 -3.18 4.75 -0.13
N LYS A 47 -4.04 4.05 0.63
CA LYS A 47 -5.41 4.51 0.88
C LYS A 47 -6.01 3.90 2.13
N ILE A 48 -7.06 4.57 2.61
CA ILE A 48 -7.97 4.08 3.62
C ILE A 48 -9.31 3.71 2.98
N ASP A 49 -9.71 2.46 3.16
CA ASP A 49 -11.03 1.95 2.82
C ASP A 49 -11.85 1.70 4.10
N LEU A 50 -13.18 1.79 4.00
CA LEU A 50 -14.11 1.36 5.05
C LEU A 50 -15.06 0.31 4.47
N VAL A 51 -14.88 -0.94 4.88
CA VAL A 51 -15.67 -2.08 4.38
C VAL A 51 -16.16 -2.89 5.57
N ASP A 52 -17.46 -3.16 5.66
CA ASP A 52 -18.06 -4.00 6.71
C ASP A 52 -17.64 -3.62 8.15
N ASN A 53 -17.60 -2.31 8.44
CA ASN A 53 -17.11 -1.76 9.72
C ASN A 53 -15.67 -2.17 10.05
N VAL A 54 -14.84 -2.30 9.03
CA VAL A 54 -13.39 -2.46 9.13
C VAL A 54 -12.74 -1.33 8.35
N VAL A 55 -11.95 -0.53 9.05
CA VAL A 55 -11.06 0.43 8.44
C VAL A 55 -9.82 -0.33 7.97
N LEU A 56 -9.50 -0.24 6.68
CA LEU A 56 -8.33 -0.87 6.09
C LEU A 56 -7.39 0.21 5.59
N PHE A 57 -6.19 0.29 6.16
CA PHE A 57 -5.12 1.08 5.59
C PHE A 57 -4.25 0.14 4.77
N SER A 58 -4.20 0.36 3.45
CA SER A 58 -3.40 -0.42 2.52
C SER A 58 -2.43 0.47 1.73
N ALA A 59 -1.26 -0.08 1.43
CA ALA A 59 -0.36 0.44 0.42
C ALA A 59 -0.04 -0.64 -0.60
N LEU A 60 0.16 -0.21 -1.84
CA LEU A 60 0.40 -1.05 -3.00
C LEU A 60 1.78 -0.70 -3.56
N ALA A 61 2.55 -1.73 -3.88
CA ALA A 61 3.82 -1.62 -4.58
C ALA A 61 3.82 -2.52 -5.81
N GLU A 62 4.30 -2.04 -6.95
CA GLU A 62 4.42 -2.86 -8.15
C GLU A 62 5.63 -3.79 -8.04
N VAL A 63 5.45 -5.07 -8.36
CA VAL A 63 6.47 -6.11 -8.21
C VAL A 63 7.08 -6.41 -9.57
N LYS A 64 8.41 -6.57 -9.63
CA LYS A 64 9.09 -7.04 -10.85
C LYS A 64 8.56 -8.45 -11.20
N PRO A 65 8.13 -8.71 -12.45
CA PRO A 65 7.64 -10.04 -12.83
C PRO A 65 8.64 -11.17 -12.51
N SER A 66 9.94 -10.90 -12.64
CA SER A 66 11.01 -11.85 -12.30
C SER A 66 11.16 -12.14 -10.80
N ALA A 67 10.69 -11.24 -9.93
CA ALA A 67 10.76 -11.36 -8.47
C ALA A 67 9.48 -11.95 -7.86
N LEU A 68 8.44 -12.22 -8.66
CA LEU A 68 7.15 -12.71 -8.19
C LEU A 68 7.25 -14.02 -7.40
N LEU A 69 7.98 -15.01 -7.94
CA LEU A 69 8.11 -16.32 -7.29
C LEU A 69 8.92 -16.25 -5.98
N PRO A 70 10.10 -15.59 -5.94
CA PRO A 70 10.82 -15.37 -4.68
C PRO A 70 9.97 -14.65 -3.63
N LEU A 71 9.32 -13.54 -4.01
CA LEU A 71 8.50 -12.76 -3.08
C LEU A 71 7.32 -13.57 -2.52
N SER A 72 6.68 -14.38 -3.36
CA SER A 72 5.61 -15.31 -2.94
C SER A 72 6.10 -16.31 -1.88
N ALA A 73 7.32 -16.83 -2.04
CA ALA A 73 7.91 -17.74 -1.06
C ALA A 73 8.22 -17.04 0.28
N ASP A 74 8.60 -15.76 0.24
CA ASP A 74 8.96 -14.97 1.41
C ASP A 74 7.76 -14.37 2.16
N LEU A 75 6.54 -14.40 1.59
CA LEU A 75 5.34 -13.84 2.23
C LEU A 75 5.11 -14.39 3.64
N SER A 76 5.46 -15.65 3.92
CA SER A 76 5.33 -16.21 5.27
C SER A 76 6.27 -15.54 6.27
N ALA A 77 7.50 -15.27 5.86
CA ALA A 77 8.48 -14.57 6.71
C ALA A 77 8.09 -13.10 6.90
N ILE A 78 7.64 -12.43 5.83
CA ILE A 78 7.15 -11.04 5.89
C ILE A 78 5.94 -10.93 6.83
N ASN A 79 4.94 -11.80 6.71
CA ASN A 79 3.78 -11.77 7.60
C ASN A 79 4.14 -12.13 9.05
N ALA A 80 5.24 -12.84 9.27
CA ALA A 80 5.73 -13.15 10.61
C ALA A 80 6.61 -12.03 11.22
N SER A 81 7.10 -11.08 10.42
CA SER A 81 7.97 -10.00 10.90
C SER A 81 7.21 -8.85 11.56
N SER A 82 5.90 -8.74 11.30
CA SER A 82 5.02 -7.76 11.94
C SER A 82 3.86 -8.44 12.68
N LEU A 83 3.47 -7.88 13.81
CA LEU A 83 2.34 -8.39 14.60
C LEU A 83 0.98 -7.94 14.07
N THR A 84 0.94 -6.90 13.23
CA THR A 84 -0.30 -6.21 12.86
C THR A 84 -0.52 -6.13 11.37
N VAL A 85 0.54 -6.13 10.57
CA VAL A 85 0.46 -6.01 9.12
C VAL A 85 0.18 -7.37 8.48
N LYS A 86 -0.54 -7.31 7.37
CA LYS A 86 -0.72 -8.40 6.42
C LYS A 86 -0.11 -8.01 5.07
N ALA A 87 0.67 -8.90 4.48
CA ALA A 87 1.22 -8.77 3.13
C ALA A 87 0.72 -9.90 2.24
N PHE A 88 0.30 -9.58 1.02
CA PHE A 88 -0.12 -10.55 0.01
C PHE A 88 0.11 -10.03 -1.40
N LEU A 89 0.05 -10.94 -2.38
CA LEU A 89 0.19 -10.60 -3.79
C LEU A 89 -1.19 -10.48 -4.45
N ASP A 90 -1.40 -9.39 -5.17
CA ASP A 90 -2.52 -9.20 -6.11
C ASP A 90 -1.98 -9.32 -7.54
N ILE A 91 -2.48 -10.31 -8.27
CA ILE A 91 -1.99 -10.67 -9.61
C ILE A 91 -3.20 -10.68 -10.54
N GLN A 92 -3.14 -9.87 -11.59
CA GLN A 92 -4.15 -9.75 -12.62
C GLN A 92 -3.49 -9.97 -13.98
N ASP A 93 -4.23 -10.45 -14.98
CA ASP A 93 -3.67 -10.78 -16.30
C ASP A 93 -3.16 -9.53 -17.05
N ASP A 94 -3.81 -8.38 -16.87
CA ASP A 94 -3.59 -7.16 -17.65
C ASP A 94 -2.74 -6.09 -16.94
N ASN A 95 -2.23 -6.37 -15.73
CA ASN A 95 -1.47 -5.40 -14.93
C ASN A 95 -0.20 -6.02 -14.36
N LEU A 96 0.77 -5.17 -13.96
CA LEU A 96 1.89 -5.62 -13.15
C LEU A 96 1.39 -6.26 -11.84
N PRO A 97 2.03 -7.35 -11.36
CA PRO A 97 1.70 -7.91 -10.06
C PRO A 97 1.99 -6.89 -8.96
N LYS A 98 1.15 -6.86 -7.93
CA LYS A 98 1.25 -5.90 -6.83
C LYS A 98 1.47 -6.62 -5.52
N LEU A 99 2.41 -6.11 -4.74
CA LEU A 99 2.52 -6.41 -3.32
C LEU A 99 1.56 -5.47 -2.60
N VAL A 100 0.55 -6.03 -1.95
CA VAL A 100 -0.39 -5.29 -1.10
C VAL A 100 0.02 -5.53 0.34
N VAL A 101 0.27 -4.43 1.05
CA VAL A 101 0.62 -4.44 2.48
C VAL A 101 -0.42 -3.61 3.21
N CYS A 102 -1.10 -4.19 4.19
CA CYS A 102 -2.22 -3.54 4.86
C CYS A 102 -2.33 -3.87 6.34
N GLN A 103 -3.03 -3.01 7.06
CA GLN A 103 -3.42 -3.23 8.45
C GLN A 103 -4.91 -2.87 8.59
N ALA A 104 -5.62 -3.63 9.44
CA ALA A 104 -7.06 -3.49 9.63
C ALA A 104 -7.40 -3.10 11.07
N LEU A 105 -8.42 -2.25 11.22
CA LEU A 105 -9.02 -1.88 12.49
C LEU A 105 -10.52 -2.13 12.44
N SER A 106 -11.02 -3.04 13.28
CA SER A 106 -12.46 -3.28 13.43
C SER A 106 -13.09 -2.15 14.24
N VAL A 107 -14.12 -1.52 13.66
CA VAL A 107 -14.77 -0.32 14.24
C VAL A 107 -16.25 -0.54 14.56
N GLY A 108 -16.76 -1.76 14.40
CA GLY A 108 -18.18 -2.08 14.57
C GLY A 108 -18.75 -1.91 15.97
N VAL A 109 -17.91 -1.81 17.01
CA VAL A 109 -18.32 -1.48 18.40
C VAL A 109 -17.98 -0.05 18.80
N GLY A 110 -17.53 0.74 17.84
CA GLY A 110 -17.09 2.11 18.01
C GLY A 110 -15.63 2.24 18.44
N ILE A 111 -14.99 3.32 17.99
CA ILE A 111 -13.64 3.72 18.36
C ILE A 111 -13.59 5.22 18.65
N THR A 112 -12.53 5.63 19.32
CA THR A 112 -12.17 7.04 19.55
C THR A 112 -11.27 7.56 18.42
N VAL A 113 -11.17 8.89 18.29
CA VAL A 113 -10.23 9.52 17.33
C VAL A 113 -8.78 9.19 17.69
N GLU A 114 -8.46 9.04 18.97
CA GLU A 114 -7.13 8.66 19.45
C GLU A 114 -6.76 7.23 19.04
N GLN A 115 -7.72 6.30 19.10
CA GLN A 115 -7.52 4.93 18.61
C GLN A 115 -7.30 4.90 17.09
N PHE A 116 -8.07 5.70 16.34
CA PHE A 116 -7.85 5.85 14.90
C PHE A 116 -6.48 6.46 14.59
N GLY A 117 -6.10 7.55 15.28
CA GLY A 117 -4.80 8.21 15.10
C GLY A 117 -3.62 7.31 15.48
N TRP A 118 -3.75 6.48 16.52
CA TRP A 118 -2.75 5.47 16.85
C TRP A 118 -2.64 4.39 15.77
N PHE A 119 -3.79 3.85 15.32
CA PHE A 119 -3.84 2.90 14.22
C PHE A 119 -3.18 3.46 12.96
N PHE A 120 -3.47 4.72 12.62
CA PHE A 120 -2.91 5.37 11.44
C PHE A 120 -1.38 5.42 11.49
N ARG A 121 -0.81 5.95 12.58
CA ARG A 121 0.65 6.10 12.74
C ARG A 121 1.36 4.74 12.77
N GLN A 122 0.80 3.77 13.51
CA GLN A 122 1.36 2.43 13.56
C GLN A 122 1.32 1.76 12.18
N SER A 123 0.20 1.88 11.46
CA SER A 123 0.04 1.29 10.14
C SER A 123 1.00 1.93 9.14
N GLU A 124 1.13 3.26 9.12
CA GLU A 124 2.10 3.97 8.27
C GLU A 124 3.53 3.47 8.50
N GLU A 125 3.95 3.38 9.76
CA GLU A 125 5.28 2.89 10.13
C GLU A 125 5.50 1.44 9.68
N GLN A 126 4.58 0.53 10.03
CA GLN A 126 4.76 -0.90 9.73
C GLN A 126 4.64 -1.22 8.24
N ILE A 127 3.69 -0.59 7.54
CA ILE A 127 3.48 -0.76 6.10
C ILE A 127 4.70 -0.23 5.33
N SER A 128 5.17 0.98 5.66
CA SER A 128 6.33 1.57 4.99
C SER A 128 7.59 0.74 5.21
N MET A 129 7.84 0.21 6.41
CA MET A 129 8.99 -0.68 6.65
C MET A 129 8.98 -1.94 5.79
N VAL A 130 7.83 -2.61 5.66
CA VAL A 130 7.71 -3.82 4.83
C VAL A 130 7.98 -3.51 3.36
N ILE A 131 7.43 -2.41 2.84
CA ILE A 131 7.62 -2.02 1.43
C ILE A 131 9.06 -1.55 1.18
N LEU A 132 9.65 -0.79 2.10
CA LEU A 132 11.06 -0.37 2.02
C LEU A 132 12.02 -1.56 2.03
N GLU A 133 11.73 -2.60 2.82
CA GLU A 133 12.51 -3.85 2.81
C GLU A 133 12.39 -4.57 1.46
N ALA A 134 11.18 -4.65 0.90
CA ALA A 134 10.97 -5.20 -0.45
C ALA A 134 11.71 -4.37 -1.52
N ALA A 135 11.70 -3.03 -1.42
CA ALA A 135 12.47 -2.15 -2.30
C ALA A 135 13.97 -2.42 -2.19
N ALA A 136 14.50 -2.53 -0.96
CA ALA A 136 15.91 -2.80 -0.69
C ALA A 136 16.35 -4.16 -1.27
N ASN A 137 15.49 -5.17 -1.22
CA ASN A 137 15.70 -6.49 -1.81
C ASN A 137 15.53 -6.52 -3.35
N GLN A 138 15.34 -5.36 -3.99
CA GLN A 138 15.22 -5.21 -5.45
C GLN A 138 14.08 -6.02 -6.08
N VAL A 139 13.01 -6.29 -5.32
CA VAL A 139 11.85 -7.04 -5.83
C VAL A 139 10.76 -6.15 -6.43
N LEU A 140 10.80 -4.84 -6.16
CA LEU A 140 9.83 -3.87 -6.64
C LEU A 140 10.23 -3.24 -7.97
N PHE A 141 9.24 -2.92 -8.80
CA PHE A 141 9.42 -2.23 -10.06
C PHE A 141 9.73 -0.74 -9.82
N LYS A 142 10.63 -0.18 -10.62
CA LYS A 142 10.96 1.25 -10.62
C LYS A 142 10.70 1.78 -12.02
N ALA A 143 9.80 2.76 -12.15
CA ALA A 143 9.46 3.34 -13.46
C ALA A 143 10.68 3.94 -14.20
N GLU A 144 11.74 4.33 -13.48
CA GLU A 144 12.97 4.88 -14.04
C GLU A 144 13.92 3.81 -14.64
N GLU A 145 13.70 2.51 -14.41
CA GLU A 145 14.57 1.44 -14.92
C GLU A 145 14.26 1.02 -16.38
N GLU A 146 13.26 1.63 -17.04
CA GLU A 146 12.90 1.41 -18.45
C GLU A 146 13.59 2.38 -19.44
N GLU A 147 14.82 2.84 -19.16
CA GLU A 147 15.71 3.25 -20.25
C GLU A 147 16.22 1.99 -20.96
N TYR A 148 15.44 1.49 -21.91
CA TYR A 148 15.91 0.48 -22.86
C TYR A 148 17.23 0.97 -23.48
N PRO A 149 18.34 0.21 -23.43
CA PRO A 149 19.48 0.54 -24.26
C PRO A 149 18.98 0.51 -25.70
N ALA A 150 19.14 1.65 -26.40
CA ALA A 150 18.74 1.79 -27.79
C ALA A 150 19.12 0.52 -28.56
N GLU A 151 18.14 -0.14 -29.15
CA GLU A 151 18.39 -1.30 -30.00
C GLU A 151 19.44 -0.89 -31.05
N GLU A 152 20.68 -1.37 -30.91
CA GLU A 152 21.61 -1.36 -32.02
C GLU A 152 21.02 -2.28 -33.09
N VAL A 153 20.31 -1.66 -34.04
CA VAL A 153 19.82 -2.30 -35.25
C VAL A 153 21.02 -2.89 -35.97
N GLN A 154 21.34 -4.15 -35.69
CA GLN A 154 22.30 -4.92 -36.47
C GLN A 154 21.67 -5.15 -37.85
N HIS A 155 22.01 -4.28 -38.80
CA HIS A 155 21.75 -4.51 -40.21
C HIS A 155 22.51 -5.76 -40.67
N HIS A 156 21.87 -6.92 -40.60
CA HIS A 156 22.31 -8.09 -41.36
C HIS A 156 22.08 -7.82 -42.85
N PHE A 157 23.11 -7.29 -43.52
CA PHE A 157 23.20 -7.34 -44.97
C PHE A 157 23.51 -8.78 -45.38
N LEU A 158 22.52 -9.45 -45.96
CA LEU A 158 22.72 -10.71 -46.66
C LEU A 158 23.27 -10.41 -48.07
N HIS A 159 24.45 -10.94 -48.35
CA HIS A 159 24.97 -11.14 -49.71
C HIS A 159 24.51 -12.49 -50.26
#